data_AF-A0A6P0U031-F1
#
_entry.id   AF-A0A6P0U031-F1
#
_cell.length_a   1.000
_cell.length_b   1.000
_cell.length_c   1.000
_cell.angle_alpha   90.00
_cell.angle_beta   90.00
_cell.angle_gamma   90.00
#
_symmetry.space_group_name_H-M   'P 1'
#
loop_
_entity.id
_entity.type
_entity.pdbx_description
1 polymer ?
#
loop_
_entity_poly.entity_id
_entity_poly.type
_entity_poly.pdbx_seq_one_letter_code
_entity_poly.pdbx_strand_id
1 'polypeptide(L)'
;MKLKSLEAIDFQSAVAIATKSILFIDPTVDDYQILLKGINPDVKIVLLDTYRDGIQQITETLVRNQGVKAIHIVSHGTSGCLYLGNGQLNLGTIEKYTEQLQRWSEILKDHGDILIYGCNVAVDLVFVQKLQELTGTNIAASATPTGNPKLGGDWNLEVSFGKVSTPIAFAAEVCQAYSGILAQINVSITDDTVDGDTSSISALLSDPGTDGEISLREAVIAANNTAGDDTINLTGGETYSLTLTGSEEDDSETG
;
A
#
# COMPACT_ATOMS: atom_id res chain seq x y z
N MET A 1 65.45 -20.10 14.46
CA MET A 1 64.14 -20.52 13.91
C MET A 1 63.08 -19.81 14.74
N LYS A 2 62.51 -18.71 14.23
CA LYS A 2 61.52 -17.89 14.95
C LYS A 2 60.18 -18.63 14.94
N LEU A 3 59.56 -18.84 16.10
CA LEU A 3 58.16 -19.23 16.18
C LEU A 3 57.31 -18.10 15.59
N LYS A 4 56.51 -18.42 14.57
CA LYS A 4 55.44 -17.55 14.08
C LYS A 4 54.29 -17.61 15.09
N SER A 5 53.80 -16.44 15.49
CA SER A 5 52.54 -16.25 16.19
C SER A 5 51.39 -16.89 15.40
N LEU A 6 50.54 -17.66 16.08
CA LEU A 6 49.17 -17.90 15.61
C LEU A 6 48.34 -16.73 16.12
N GLU A 7 47.94 -15.84 15.23
CA GLU A 7 46.89 -14.86 15.50
C GLU A 7 45.52 -15.54 15.46
N ALA A 8 44.62 -15.02 16.30
CA ALA A 8 43.30 -15.53 16.58
C ALA A 8 42.40 -15.60 15.34
N ILE A 9 41.65 -16.70 15.21
CA ILE A 9 40.49 -16.75 14.34
C ILE A 9 39.31 -16.24 15.17
N ASP A 10 38.99 -14.96 15.00
CA ASP A 10 37.77 -14.36 15.54
C ASP A 10 36.58 -14.86 14.73
N PHE A 11 35.85 -15.84 15.27
CA PHE A 11 34.53 -16.22 14.77
C PHE A 11 33.50 -15.19 15.27
N GLN A 12 33.57 -13.97 14.74
CA GLN A 12 32.37 -13.12 14.67
C GLN A 12 31.46 -13.71 13.60
N SER A 13 30.76 -14.77 13.97
CA SER A 13 29.48 -15.11 13.36
C SER A 13 28.62 -13.85 13.46
N ALA A 14 28.36 -13.19 12.33
CA ALA A 14 27.30 -12.21 12.24
C ALA A 14 25.99 -12.94 12.54
N VAL A 15 25.60 -12.94 13.81
CA VAL A 15 24.22 -13.17 14.19
C VAL A 15 23.48 -12.04 13.50
N ALA A 16 22.79 -12.34 12.40
CA ALA A 16 21.77 -11.45 11.89
C ALA A 16 20.82 -11.20 13.08
N ILE A 17 20.88 -10.00 13.65
CA ILE A 17 19.92 -9.61 14.68
C ILE A 17 18.58 -9.71 13.99
N ALA A 18 17.77 -10.70 14.38
CA ALA A 18 16.43 -10.86 13.85
C ALA A 18 15.69 -9.54 14.08
N THR A 19 15.43 -8.80 13.00
CA THR A 19 14.69 -7.55 13.06
C THR A 19 13.25 -7.90 13.36
N LYS A 20 12.77 -7.53 14.56
CA LYS A 20 11.36 -7.73 14.91
C LYS A 20 10.51 -6.79 14.06
N SER A 21 9.88 -7.34 13.03
CA SER A 21 9.04 -6.60 12.09
C SER A 21 7.58 -6.99 12.24
N ILE A 22 6.67 -6.06 11.95
CA ILE A 22 5.23 -6.32 11.91
C ILE A 22 4.68 -5.89 10.55
N LEU A 23 3.94 -6.76 9.90
CA LEU A 23 3.19 -6.47 8.69
C LEU A 23 1.72 -6.28 9.03
N PHE A 24 1.22 -5.09 8.75
CA PHE A 24 -0.18 -4.74 8.76
C PHE A 24 -0.72 -4.84 7.34
N ILE A 25 -1.79 -5.62 7.15
CA ILE A 25 -2.49 -5.72 5.87
C ILE A 25 -3.92 -5.26 6.07
N ASP A 26 -4.35 -4.31 5.26
CA ASP A 26 -5.75 -4.03 5.04
C ASP A 26 -6.37 -5.15 4.18
N PRO A 27 -7.35 -5.93 4.68
CA PRO A 27 -7.97 -7.01 3.93
C PRO A 27 -8.85 -6.57 2.76
N THR A 28 -9.04 -5.26 2.55
CA THR A 28 -9.69 -4.72 1.34
C THR A 28 -8.82 -4.86 0.09
N VAL A 29 -7.50 -5.05 0.25
CA VAL A 29 -6.61 -5.40 -0.85
C VAL A 29 -7.02 -6.75 -1.46
N ASP A 30 -7.30 -6.74 -2.75
CA ASP A 30 -7.69 -7.95 -3.49
C ASP A 30 -6.64 -9.05 -3.37
N ASP A 31 -7.07 -10.30 -3.27
CA ASP A 31 -6.18 -11.47 -3.18
C ASP A 31 -5.07 -11.39 -2.11
N TYR A 32 -5.25 -10.62 -1.03
CA TYR A 32 -4.23 -10.47 0.01
C TYR A 32 -3.77 -11.80 0.62
N GLN A 33 -4.61 -12.85 0.57
CA GLN A 33 -4.27 -14.20 1.03
C GLN A 33 -3.13 -14.82 0.21
N ILE A 34 -2.92 -14.40 -1.04
CA ILE A 34 -1.74 -14.78 -1.84
C ILE A 34 -0.49 -14.17 -1.21
N LEU A 35 -0.54 -12.89 -0.83
CA LEU A 35 0.56 -12.19 -0.16
C LEU A 35 0.97 -12.90 1.12
N LEU A 36 0.00 -13.44 1.86
CA LEU A 36 0.25 -14.18 3.10
C LEU A 36 1.13 -15.43 2.94
N LYS A 37 1.22 -16.02 1.74
CA LYS A 37 1.93 -17.29 1.51
C LYS A 37 3.44 -17.16 1.44
N GLY A 38 3.97 -15.93 1.28
CA GLY A 38 5.40 -15.69 1.07
C GLY A 38 5.95 -14.61 1.98
N ILE A 39 5.33 -14.40 3.13
CA ILE A 39 5.85 -13.48 4.13
C ILE A 39 7.06 -14.12 4.81
N ASN A 40 8.11 -13.32 4.98
CA ASN A 40 9.28 -13.74 5.74
C ASN A 40 8.85 -14.25 7.14
N PRO A 41 9.29 -15.46 7.57
CA PRO A 41 8.85 -16.07 8.83
C PRO A 41 9.13 -15.24 10.09
N ASP A 42 10.06 -14.28 10.02
CA ASP A 42 10.38 -13.38 11.14
C ASP A 42 9.43 -12.16 11.24
N VAL A 43 8.51 -12.00 10.29
CA VAL A 43 7.54 -10.90 10.25
C VAL A 43 6.22 -11.34 10.90
N LYS A 44 5.80 -10.61 11.94
CA LYS A 44 4.50 -10.83 12.56
C LYS A 44 3.40 -10.22 11.70
N ILE A 45 2.37 -11.00 11.38
CA ILE A 45 1.25 -10.55 10.54
C ILE A 45 0.09 -10.07 11.41
N VAL A 46 -0.52 -8.95 10.99
CA VAL A 46 -1.72 -8.36 11.61
C VAL A 46 -2.67 -7.97 10.47
N LEU A 47 -3.82 -8.64 10.40
CA LEU A 47 -4.92 -8.20 9.54
C LEU A 47 -5.69 -7.08 10.25
N LEU A 48 -5.90 -5.97 9.56
CA LEU A 48 -6.71 -4.88 10.08
C LEU A 48 -8.19 -5.25 10.00
N ASP A 49 -8.96 -4.79 10.98
CA ASP A 49 -10.42 -4.82 10.95
C ASP A 49 -10.90 -3.66 10.05
N THR A 50 -11.62 -3.99 8.99
CA THR A 50 -12.12 -3.03 7.98
C THR A 50 -13.15 -2.05 8.54
N TYR A 51 -13.75 -2.34 9.69
CA TYR A 51 -14.74 -1.46 10.34
C TYR A 51 -14.14 -0.54 11.41
N ARG A 52 -12.82 -0.56 11.59
CA ARG A 52 -12.12 0.23 12.60
C ARG A 52 -11.05 1.10 11.98
N ASP A 53 -10.71 2.19 12.68
CA ASP A 53 -9.66 3.12 12.26
C ASP A 53 -8.30 2.42 12.24
N GLY A 54 -7.66 2.30 11.07
CA GLY A 54 -6.44 1.53 10.91
C GLY A 54 -5.24 2.11 11.66
N ILE A 55 -5.14 3.44 11.77
CA ILE A 55 -4.05 4.08 12.54
C ILE A 55 -4.19 3.77 14.02
N GLN A 56 -5.42 3.77 14.55
CA GLN A 56 -5.69 3.33 15.91
C GLN A 56 -5.25 1.86 16.12
N GLN A 57 -5.61 0.96 15.21
CA GLN A 57 -5.28 -0.47 15.30
C GLN A 57 -3.77 -0.73 15.26
N ILE A 58 -3.04 -0.05 14.36
CA ILE A 58 -1.58 -0.13 14.29
C ILE A 58 -0.99 0.34 15.61
N THR A 59 -1.44 1.49 16.14
CA THR A 59 -0.96 2.04 17.42
C THR A 59 -1.18 1.08 18.59
N GLU A 60 -2.39 0.55 18.74
CA GLU A 60 -2.74 -0.43 19.76
C GLU A 60 -1.85 -1.69 19.69
N THR A 61 -1.54 -2.12 18.46
CA THR A 61 -0.66 -3.26 18.24
C THR A 61 0.78 -2.93 18.62
N LEU A 62 1.32 -1.79 18.19
CA LEU A 62 2.69 -1.40 18.49
C LEU A 62 2.92 -1.26 20.00
N VAL A 63 1.98 -0.68 20.73
CA VAL A 63 2.07 -0.55 22.19
C VAL A 63 2.24 -1.92 22.88
N ARG A 64 1.58 -2.96 22.36
CA ARG A 64 1.66 -4.34 22.86
C ARG A 64 2.91 -5.10 22.39
N ASN A 65 3.64 -4.57 21.41
CA ASN A 65 4.79 -5.23 20.80
C ASN A 65 6.04 -4.35 20.91
N GLN A 66 6.69 -4.39 22.08
CA GLN A 66 7.93 -3.65 22.30
C GLN A 66 9.10 -4.21 21.49
N GLY A 67 10.06 -3.35 21.15
CA GLY A 67 11.28 -3.71 20.42
C GLY A 67 11.09 -3.94 18.92
N VAL A 68 9.96 -3.51 18.35
CA VAL A 68 9.73 -3.52 16.90
C VAL A 68 10.72 -2.56 16.25
N LYS A 69 11.36 -3.01 15.17
CA LYS A 69 12.37 -2.24 14.43
C LYS A 69 11.89 -1.80 13.04
N ALA A 70 10.88 -2.48 12.51
CA ALA A 70 10.22 -2.05 11.29
C ALA A 70 8.74 -2.41 11.28
N ILE A 71 7.96 -1.63 10.56
CA ILE A 71 6.60 -1.98 10.19
C ILE A 71 6.44 -1.94 8.69
N HIS A 72 5.60 -2.84 8.20
CA HIS A 72 5.18 -2.94 6.82
C HIS A 72 3.67 -2.65 6.81
N ILE A 73 3.21 -1.81 5.90
CA ILE A 73 1.80 -1.43 5.77
C ILE A 73 1.37 -1.71 4.34
N VAL A 74 0.44 -2.64 4.16
CA VAL A 74 -0.16 -2.99 2.86
C VAL A 74 -1.58 -2.50 2.86
N SER A 75 -1.89 -1.67 1.87
CA SER A 75 -3.23 -1.13 1.71
C SER A 75 -3.44 -0.63 0.29
N HIS A 76 -4.67 -0.24 0.01
CA HIS A 76 -4.91 0.68 -1.09
C HIS A 76 -4.26 2.04 -0.82
N GLY A 77 -3.99 2.76 -1.91
CA GLY A 77 -3.39 4.08 -1.88
C GLY A 77 -3.75 4.91 -3.11
N THR A 78 -3.65 6.22 -2.94
CA THR A 78 -3.66 7.23 -4.01
C THR A 78 -2.61 8.30 -3.67
N SER A 79 -2.39 9.27 -4.57
CA SER A 79 -1.43 10.36 -4.33
C SER A 79 -1.62 11.02 -2.96
N GLY A 80 -0.66 10.84 -2.05
CA GLY A 80 -0.68 11.44 -0.71
C GLY A 80 -1.70 10.85 0.27
N CYS A 81 -2.26 9.67 0.01
CA CYS A 81 -3.30 9.08 0.84
C CYS A 81 -3.15 7.56 1.01
N LEU A 82 -3.30 7.10 2.24
CA LEU A 82 -3.43 5.69 2.61
C LEU A 82 -4.84 5.40 3.13
N TYR A 83 -5.43 4.30 2.67
CA TYR A 83 -6.71 3.77 3.18
C TYR A 83 -6.41 2.64 4.15
N LEU A 84 -6.82 2.77 5.42
CA LEU A 84 -6.49 1.81 6.46
C LEU A 84 -7.70 1.55 7.34
N GLY A 85 -8.28 0.35 7.21
CA GLY A 85 -9.55 -0.03 7.78
C GLY A 85 -10.67 0.86 7.24
N ASN A 86 -11.40 1.54 8.12
CA ASN A 86 -12.39 2.54 7.71
C ASN A 86 -11.86 3.98 7.69
N GLY A 87 -10.55 4.16 7.89
CA GLY A 87 -9.90 5.46 8.00
C GLY A 87 -9.04 5.79 6.79
N GLN A 88 -8.72 7.08 6.65
CA GLN A 88 -7.74 7.57 5.69
C GLN A 88 -6.64 8.35 6.42
N LEU A 89 -5.39 8.14 6.02
CA LEU A 89 -4.24 8.93 6.43
C LEU A 89 -3.73 9.71 5.23
N ASN A 90 -3.93 11.03 5.25
CA ASN A 90 -3.50 11.99 4.23
C ASN A 90 -3.23 13.36 4.89
N LEU A 91 -2.79 14.37 4.15
CA LEU A 91 -2.49 15.69 4.71
C LEU A 91 -3.70 16.38 5.40
N GLY A 92 -4.92 16.10 4.97
CA GLY A 92 -6.14 16.63 5.60
C GLY A 92 -6.48 15.96 6.93
N THR A 93 -6.07 14.69 7.12
CA THR A 93 -6.38 13.91 8.33
C THR A 93 -5.18 13.70 9.25
N ILE A 94 -3.95 13.92 8.80
CA ILE A 94 -2.73 13.56 9.53
C ILE A 94 -2.61 14.22 10.90
N GLU A 95 -3.07 15.48 11.04
CA GLU A 95 -3.04 16.20 12.31
C GLU A 95 -3.97 15.59 13.37
N LYS A 96 -5.04 14.87 12.97
CA LYS A 96 -5.89 14.09 13.90
C LYS A 96 -5.10 12.94 14.54
N TYR A 97 -4.09 12.43 13.86
CA TYR A 97 -3.31 11.26 14.26
C TYR A 97 -1.97 11.61 14.92
N THR A 98 -1.71 12.89 15.18
CA THR A 98 -0.42 13.34 15.73
C THR A 98 -0.01 12.59 16.99
N GLU A 99 -0.91 12.38 17.96
CA GLU A 99 -0.60 11.64 19.20
C GLU A 99 -0.23 10.18 18.91
N GLN A 100 -0.95 9.52 18.00
CA GLN A 100 -0.71 8.15 17.59
C GLN A 100 0.64 8.01 16.87
N LEU A 101 0.93 8.90 15.93
CA LEU A 101 2.17 8.88 15.15
C LEU A 101 3.40 9.22 16.01
N GLN A 102 3.25 10.14 16.96
CA GLN A 102 4.29 10.38 17.98
C GLN A 102 4.50 9.14 18.86
N ARG A 103 3.44 8.41 19.20
CA ARG A 103 3.57 7.13 19.91
C ARG A 103 4.31 6.09 19.08
N TRP A 104 4.17 6.08 17.76
CA TRP A 104 4.97 5.22 16.89
C TRP A 104 6.45 5.59 16.97
N SER A 105 6.78 6.88 16.98
CA SER A 105 8.14 7.38 17.17
C SER A 105 8.82 6.83 18.43
N GLU A 106 8.09 6.82 19.55
CA GLU A 106 8.60 6.30 20.81
C GLU A 106 8.86 4.78 20.80
N ILE A 107 8.16 4.04 19.95
CA ILE A 107 8.26 2.58 19.86
C ILE A 107 9.32 2.18 18.84
N LEU A 108 9.32 2.83 17.67
CA LEU A 108 10.25 2.64 16.55
C LEU A 108 11.56 3.42 16.76
N LYS A 109 12.09 3.35 17.99
CA LYS A 109 13.31 4.06 18.42
C LYS A 109 14.50 3.80 17.49
N ASP A 110 15.43 4.75 17.47
CA ASP A 110 16.67 4.74 16.68
C ASP A 110 16.42 4.76 15.16
N HIS A 111 15.38 5.47 14.72
CA HIS A 111 14.95 5.53 13.32
C HIS A 111 14.56 4.14 12.79
N GLY A 112 13.55 3.51 13.39
CA GLY A 112 12.94 2.31 12.80
C GLY A 112 12.41 2.58 11.39
N ASP A 113 12.12 1.52 10.64
CA ASP A 113 11.69 1.64 9.25
C ASP A 113 10.16 1.48 9.11
N ILE A 114 9.53 2.33 8.30
CA ILE A 114 8.14 2.16 7.85
C ILE A 114 8.17 1.92 6.35
N LEU A 115 7.66 0.77 5.92
CA LEU A 115 7.55 0.39 4.51
C LEU A 115 6.08 0.40 4.12
N ILE A 116 5.73 1.20 3.11
CA ILE A 116 4.35 1.48 2.72
C ILE A 116 4.11 0.94 1.31
N TYR A 117 3.36 -0.16 1.23
CA TYR A 117 2.89 -0.79 0.00
C TYR A 117 1.46 -0.30 -0.26
N GLY A 118 1.35 0.77 -1.03
CA GLY A 118 0.07 1.30 -1.48
C GLY A 118 0.31 2.11 -2.75
N CYS A 119 -0.54 1.89 -3.76
CA CYS A 119 -0.34 2.49 -5.07
C CYS A 119 -0.22 4.01 -4.97
N ASN A 120 0.81 4.57 -5.58
CA ASN A 120 0.99 6.01 -5.79
C ASN A 120 1.01 6.88 -4.51
N VAL A 121 1.11 6.31 -3.31
CA VAL A 121 1.05 7.04 -2.04
C VAL A 121 2.12 8.15 -1.99
N ALA A 122 3.29 7.86 -2.54
CA ALA A 122 4.43 8.75 -2.54
C ALA A 122 4.57 9.60 -3.82
N VAL A 123 3.53 9.69 -4.65
CA VAL A 123 3.46 10.71 -5.71
C VAL A 123 3.45 12.10 -5.08
N ASP A 124 2.68 12.30 -4.00
CA ASP A 124 2.78 13.48 -3.16
C ASP A 124 3.85 13.28 -2.06
N LEU A 125 5.04 13.83 -2.32
CA LEU A 125 6.16 13.79 -1.38
C LEU A 125 5.90 14.55 -0.08
N VAL A 126 5.01 15.55 -0.08
CA VAL A 126 4.73 16.38 1.11
C VAL A 126 4.04 15.53 2.17
N PHE A 127 3.11 14.66 1.77
CA PHE A 127 2.47 13.72 2.67
C PHE A 127 3.49 12.80 3.35
N VAL A 128 4.34 12.13 2.56
CA VAL A 128 5.32 11.17 3.08
C VAL A 128 6.37 11.86 3.96
N GLN A 129 6.80 13.08 3.58
CA GLN A 129 7.71 13.87 4.40
C GLN A 129 7.06 14.26 5.74
N LYS A 130 5.81 14.73 5.74
CA LYS A 130 5.10 15.09 6.97
C LYS A 130 4.90 13.88 7.89
N LEU A 131 4.62 12.71 7.31
CA LEU A 131 4.55 11.46 8.05
C LEU A 131 5.90 11.12 8.69
N GLN A 132 7.00 11.28 7.94
CA GLN A 132 8.36 11.09 8.44
C GLN A 132 8.70 12.05 9.59
N GLU A 133 8.31 13.32 9.48
CA GLU A 133 8.53 14.32 10.52
C GLU A 133 7.80 13.98 11.84
N LEU A 134 6.56 13.48 11.75
CA LEU A 134 5.75 13.13 12.92
C LEU A 134 6.19 11.82 13.59
N THR A 135 6.70 10.87 12.81
CA THR A 135 7.12 9.56 13.30
C THR A 135 8.61 9.51 13.64
N GLY A 136 9.45 10.37 13.06
CA GLY A 136 10.90 10.36 13.23
C GLY A 136 11.60 9.10 12.69
N THR A 137 10.89 8.25 11.95
CA THR A 137 11.36 6.99 11.37
C THR A 137 12.04 7.21 10.03
N ASN A 138 12.66 6.17 9.47
CA ASN A 138 12.88 6.13 8.02
C ASN A 138 11.60 5.63 7.35
N ILE A 139 11.29 6.13 6.17
CA ILE A 139 10.11 5.71 5.41
C ILE A 139 10.54 5.32 4.00
N ALA A 140 10.05 4.18 3.51
CA ALA A 140 10.04 3.84 2.09
C ALA A 140 8.58 3.65 1.65
N ALA A 141 8.20 4.22 0.53
CA ALA A 141 6.82 4.19 0.03
C ALA A 141 6.78 4.12 -1.50
N SER A 142 5.73 3.50 -2.03
CA SER A 142 5.53 3.38 -3.47
C SER A 142 4.99 4.68 -4.08
N ALA A 143 5.58 5.12 -5.20
CA ALA A 143 5.15 6.24 -6.03
C ALA A 143 4.53 5.79 -7.36
N THR A 144 4.42 4.48 -7.57
CA THR A 144 3.85 3.83 -8.75
C THR A 144 2.76 2.85 -8.31
N PRO A 145 2.02 2.21 -9.24
CA PRO A 145 1.19 1.08 -8.87
C PRO A 145 2.04 -0.02 -8.21
N THR A 146 1.59 -0.56 -7.07
CA THR A 146 2.27 -1.68 -6.41
C THR A 146 1.62 -3.00 -6.83
N GLY A 147 2.37 -3.98 -7.36
CA GLY A 147 1.85 -5.30 -7.71
C GLY A 147 2.41 -5.87 -9.02
N ASN A 148 1.50 -6.35 -9.88
CA ASN A 148 1.85 -7.08 -11.10
C ASN A 148 2.47 -6.18 -12.20
N PRO A 149 3.68 -6.49 -12.70
CA PRO A 149 4.33 -5.77 -13.80
C PRO A 149 3.56 -5.71 -15.11
N LYS A 150 2.71 -6.71 -15.38
CA LYS A 150 1.85 -6.69 -16.58
C LYS A 150 0.74 -5.65 -16.51
N LEU A 151 0.40 -5.22 -15.30
CA LEU A 151 -0.56 -4.16 -15.00
C LEU A 151 0.15 -2.85 -14.64
N GLY A 152 1.42 -2.68 -15.04
CA GLY A 152 2.19 -1.46 -14.79
C GLY A 152 2.68 -1.27 -13.35
N GLY A 153 2.47 -2.26 -12.48
CA GLY A 153 2.92 -2.18 -11.08
C GLY A 153 4.25 -2.90 -10.80
N ASP A 154 4.85 -2.61 -9.66
CA ASP A 154 5.99 -3.39 -9.17
C ASP A 154 5.97 -3.48 -7.63
N TRP A 155 7.00 -4.05 -7.02
CA TRP A 155 7.10 -4.14 -5.55
C TRP A 155 8.20 -3.24 -4.98
N ASN A 156 8.66 -2.29 -5.79
CA ASN A 156 9.65 -1.31 -5.38
C ASN A 156 8.98 -0.22 -4.54
N LEU A 157 9.81 0.44 -3.74
CA LEU A 157 9.42 1.60 -2.95
C LEU A 157 10.33 2.74 -3.39
N GLU A 158 9.87 3.51 -4.38
CA GLU A 158 10.66 4.47 -5.14
C GLU A 158 11.10 5.65 -4.29
N VAL A 159 10.29 6.00 -3.29
CA VAL A 159 10.51 7.16 -2.43
C VAL A 159 11.00 6.70 -1.09
N SER A 160 12.14 7.25 -0.66
CA SER A 160 12.69 7.00 0.66
C SER A 160 13.07 8.30 1.38
N PHE A 161 12.66 8.43 2.64
CA PHE A 161 13.16 9.45 3.56
C PHE A 161 13.94 8.78 4.68
N GLY A 162 15.17 9.24 4.92
CA GLY A 162 16.10 8.57 5.85
C GLY A 162 16.79 7.36 5.22
N LYS A 163 17.36 6.47 6.05
CA LYS A 163 18.10 5.29 5.61
C LYS A 163 17.33 4.01 5.92
N VAL A 164 16.44 3.61 5.02
CA VAL A 164 15.72 2.34 5.12
C VAL A 164 16.68 1.18 4.87
N SER A 165 16.70 0.22 5.80
CA SER A 165 17.57 -0.97 5.74
C SER A 165 16.81 -2.29 5.76
N THR A 166 15.52 -2.22 6.11
CA THR A 166 14.62 -3.35 6.13
C THR A 166 14.24 -3.75 4.70
N PRO A 167 14.40 -5.02 4.31
CA PRO A 167 13.95 -5.51 3.00
C PRO A 167 12.42 -5.55 2.94
N ILE A 168 11.83 -5.65 1.75
CA ILE A 168 10.37 -5.82 1.64
C ILE A 168 9.89 -7.12 2.32
N ALA A 169 8.63 -7.15 2.75
CA ALA A 169 8.08 -8.26 3.54
C ALA A 169 7.85 -9.57 2.74
N PHE A 170 7.85 -9.48 1.40
CA PHE A 170 7.39 -10.54 0.50
C PHE A 170 8.53 -11.24 -0.23
N ALA A 171 8.43 -12.56 -0.33
CA ALA A 171 9.29 -13.37 -1.17
C ALA A 171 9.02 -13.09 -2.66
N ALA A 172 10.08 -13.16 -3.48
CA ALA A 172 10.01 -12.83 -4.90
C ALA A 172 8.99 -13.69 -5.67
N GLU A 173 8.80 -14.94 -5.26
CA GLU A 173 7.85 -15.86 -5.88
C GLU A 173 6.39 -15.41 -5.66
N VAL A 174 6.09 -14.80 -4.50
CA VAL A 174 4.76 -14.27 -4.21
C VAL A 174 4.53 -12.95 -4.93
N CYS A 175 5.54 -12.08 -4.98
CA CYS A 175 5.49 -10.87 -5.80
C CYS A 175 5.19 -11.18 -7.28
N GLN A 176 5.72 -12.28 -7.81
CA GLN A 176 5.46 -12.75 -9.18
C GLN A 176 4.09 -13.43 -9.34
N ALA A 177 3.60 -14.09 -8.29
CA ALA A 177 2.33 -14.82 -8.31
C ALA A 177 1.10 -13.92 -8.10
N TYR A 178 1.28 -12.75 -7.47
CA TYR A 178 0.20 -11.79 -7.28
C TYR A 178 -0.26 -11.21 -8.62
N SER A 179 -1.52 -11.45 -8.97
CA SER A 179 -2.10 -11.10 -10.27
C SER A 179 -2.53 -9.63 -10.36
N GLY A 180 -2.88 -9.00 -9.24
CA GLY A 180 -3.44 -7.65 -9.21
C GLY A 180 -2.42 -6.53 -8.99
N ILE A 181 -2.94 -5.34 -8.74
CA ILE A 181 -2.22 -4.19 -8.18
C ILE A 181 -2.98 -3.71 -6.94
N LEU A 182 -2.32 -3.02 -6.00
CA LEU A 182 -2.93 -2.52 -4.77
C LEU A 182 -3.81 -1.27 -4.99
N ALA A 183 -4.32 -1.05 -6.20
CA ALA A 183 -5.01 0.18 -6.56
C ALA A 183 -6.50 0.11 -6.21
N GLN A 184 -7.12 1.27 -5.96
CA GLN A 184 -8.54 1.37 -5.67
C GLN A 184 -9.19 2.32 -6.67
N ILE A 185 -10.28 1.88 -7.30
CA ILE A 185 -11.06 2.77 -8.17
C ILE A 185 -11.99 3.61 -7.29
N ASN A 186 -11.90 4.93 -7.46
CA ASN A 186 -12.81 5.87 -6.83
C ASN A 186 -13.54 6.62 -7.95
N VAL A 187 -14.86 6.53 -7.95
CA VAL A 187 -15.70 7.34 -8.84
C VAL A 187 -15.76 8.75 -8.27
N SER A 188 -15.25 9.71 -9.04
CA SER A 188 -15.04 11.08 -8.58
C SER A 188 -15.99 12.10 -9.21
N ILE A 189 -16.72 11.72 -10.27
CA ILE A 189 -17.74 12.56 -10.92
C ILE A 189 -19.06 11.80 -11.11
N THR A 190 -20.17 12.54 -11.09
CA THR A 190 -21.52 12.00 -11.32
C THR A 190 -21.98 12.09 -12.78
N ASP A 191 -21.30 12.90 -13.58
CA ASP A 191 -21.50 13.00 -15.02
C ASP A 191 -21.13 11.69 -15.70
N ASP A 192 -21.97 11.24 -16.63
CA ASP A 192 -21.77 10.01 -17.40
C ASP A 192 -20.97 10.31 -18.67
N THR A 193 -19.70 10.69 -18.48
CA THR A 193 -18.72 10.90 -19.55
C THR A 193 -17.82 9.67 -19.62
N VAL A 194 -17.52 9.20 -20.84
CA VAL A 194 -16.51 8.16 -21.08
C VAL A 194 -15.45 8.75 -21.99
N ASP A 195 -14.36 9.20 -21.40
CA ASP A 195 -13.22 9.76 -22.12
C ASP A 195 -11.85 9.27 -21.58
N GLY A 196 -11.83 8.48 -20.52
CA GLY A 196 -10.65 7.76 -20.02
C GLY A 196 -10.36 6.42 -20.69
N ASP A 197 -9.15 5.88 -20.43
CA ASP A 197 -8.72 4.56 -20.94
C ASP A 197 -9.29 3.43 -20.08
N THR A 198 -10.46 2.91 -20.48
CA THR A 198 -11.17 1.84 -19.77
C THR A 198 -10.68 0.42 -20.11
N SER A 199 -9.52 0.26 -20.75
CA SER A 199 -8.98 -1.06 -21.12
C SER A 199 -8.56 -1.93 -19.93
N SER A 200 -8.35 -1.31 -18.77
CA SER A 200 -8.17 -1.96 -17.46
C SER A 200 -8.26 -0.91 -16.36
N ILE A 201 -8.38 -1.34 -15.10
CA ILE A 201 -8.31 -0.45 -13.93
C ILE A 201 -7.02 0.37 -13.92
N SER A 202 -5.87 -0.27 -14.18
CA SER A 202 -4.59 0.44 -14.17
C SER A 202 -4.48 1.48 -15.27
N ALA A 203 -5.07 1.19 -16.43
CA ALA A 203 -5.08 2.13 -17.55
C ALA A 203 -5.95 3.34 -17.20
N LEU A 204 -7.15 3.12 -16.67
CA LEU A 204 -8.07 4.18 -16.29
C LEU A 204 -7.50 5.08 -15.18
N LEU A 205 -6.82 4.50 -14.18
CA LEU A 205 -6.17 5.28 -13.13
C LEU A 205 -4.98 6.11 -13.64
N SER A 206 -4.38 5.71 -14.77
CA SER A 206 -3.25 6.43 -15.38
C SER A 206 -3.71 7.50 -16.37
N ASP A 207 -4.85 7.26 -17.02
CA ASP A 207 -5.48 8.14 -17.98
C ASP A 207 -7.00 8.17 -17.72
N PRO A 208 -7.44 8.94 -16.71
CA PRO A 208 -8.85 9.00 -16.33
C PRO A 208 -9.70 9.76 -17.36
N GLY A 209 -9.07 10.45 -18.32
CA GLY A 209 -9.77 11.27 -19.30
C GLY A 209 -9.30 12.72 -19.29
N THR A 210 -9.92 13.54 -20.13
CA THR A 210 -9.54 14.95 -20.31
C THR A 210 -9.96 15.84 -19.15
N ASP A 211 -10.97 15.42 -18.40
CA ASP A 211 -11.44 16.09 -17.18
C ASP A 211 -10.60 15.73 -15.94
N GLY A 212 -9.82 14.65 -16.01
CA GLY A 212 -9.02 14.15 -14.90
C GLY A 212 -9.83 13.39 -13.84
N GLU A 213 -11.09 13.07 -14.12
CA GLU A 213 -12.03 12.46 -13.19
C GLU A 213 -12.46 11.06 -13.70
N ILE A 214 -12.99 10.21 -12.83
CA ILE A 214 -13.48 8.88 -13.21
C ILE A 214 -14.98 8.83 -12.99
N SER A 215 -15.76 8.60 -14.05
CA SER A 215 -17.19 8.37 -13.99
C SER A 215 -17.52 6.94 -13.52
N LEU A 216 -18.77 6.72 -13.10
CA LEU A 216 -19.25 5.38 -12.74
C LEU A 216 -19.15 4.40 -13.92
N ARG A 217 -19.47 4.86 -15.14
CA ARG A 217 -19.45 3.99 -16.32
C ARG A 217 -18.02 3.56 -16.64
N GLU A 218 -17.06 4.47 -16.60
CA GLU A 218 -15.65 4.14 -16.83
C GLU A 218 -15.14 3.14 -15.80
N ALA A 219 -15.44 3.38 -14.52
CA ALA A 219 -15.06 2.46 -13.45
C ALA A 219 -15.62 1.05 -13.67
N VAL A 220 -16.88 0.94 -14.08
CA VAL A 220 -17.52 -0.35 -14.38
C VAL A 220 -16.90 -1.03 -15.60
N ILE A 221 -16.66 -0.29 -16.70
CA ILE A 221 -16.04 -0.86 -17.90
C ILE A 221 -14.62 -1.34 -17.60
N ALA A 222 -13.83 -0.54 -16.89
CA ALA A 222 -12.45 -0.88 -16.53
C ALA A 222 -12.38 -2.09 -15.59
N ALA A 223 -13.30 -2.22 -14.63
CA ALA A 223 -13.45 -3.40 -13.79
C ALA A 223 -13.83 -4.63 -14.61
N ASN A 224 -14.83 -4.55 -15.50
CA ASN A 224 -15.19 -5.67 -16.38
C ASN A 224 -14.03 -6.14 -17.28
N ASN A 225 -13.12 -5.24 -17.64
CA ASN A 225 -11.92 -5.54 -18.42
C ASN A 225 -10.72 -6.01 -17.58
N THR A 226 -10.84 -6.01 -16.25
CA THR A 226 -9.78 -6.44 -15.33
C THR A 226 -10.15 -7.78 -14.71
N ALA A 227 -9.20 -8.71 -14.70
CA ALA A 227 -9.44 -10.04 -14.15
C ALA A 227 -9.32 -10.02 -12.63
N GLY A 228 -10.35 -10.47 -11.93
CA GLY A 228 -10.37 -10.58 -10.48
C GLY A 228 -11.67 -10.05 -9.89
N ASP A 229 -11.77 -10.08 -8.57
CA ASP A 229 -12.78 -9.29 -7.87
C ASP A 229 -12.25 -7.85 -7.80
N ASP A 230 -13.07 -6.88 -8.21
CA ASP A 230 -12.72 -5.47 -8.20
C ASP A 230 -13.64 -4.66 -7.28
N THR A 231 -13.08 -3.70 -6.56
CA THR A 231 -13.85 -2.78 -5.70
C THR A 231 -13.95 -1.39 -6.31
N ILE A 232 -15.17 -0.99 -6.68
CA ILE A 232 -15.50 0.38 -7.12
C ILE A 232 -16.08 1.16 -5.94
N ASN A 233 -15.48 2.32 -5.63
CA ASN A 233 -15.91 3.17 -4.52
C ASN A 233 -16.73 4.34 -5.02
N LEU A 234 -17.92 4.49 -4.44
CA LEU A 234 -18.86 5.55 -4.77
C LEU A 234 -18.95 6.55 -3.62
N THR A 235 -19.19 7.82 -3.98
CA THR A 235 -19.51 8.84 -2.98
C THR A 235 -20.93 8.61 -2.50
N GLY A 236 -21.08 8.31 -1.21
CA GLY A 236 -22.38 8.04 -0.61
C GLY A 236 -23.30 9.28 -0.66
N GLY A 237 -24.57 9.06 -1.04
CA GLY A 237 -25.58 10.12 -1.12
C GLY A 237 -25.68 10.82 -2.48
N GLU A 238 -24.81 10.47 -3.43
CA GLU A 238 -24.85 10.98 -4.79
C GLU A 238 -25.77 10.14 -5.70
N THR A 239 -26.27 10.76 -6.77
CA THR A 239 -27.04 10.09 -7.82
C THR A 239 -26.23 10.07 -9.11
N TYR A 240 -25.90 8.88 -9.59
CA TYR A 240 -25.17 8.65 -10.83
C TYR A 240 -26.17 8.36 -11.96
N SER A 241 -26.34 9.30 -12.89
CA SER A 241 -27.32 9.16 -13.97
C SER A 241 -26.69 8.52 -15.19
N LEU A 242 -26.80 7.19 -15.31
CA LEU A 242 -26.31 6.46 -16.48
C LEU A 242 -27.31 6.55 -17.63
N THR A 243 -26.89 7.13 -18.76
CA THR A 243 -27.72 7.24 -19.97
C THR A 243 -27.25 6.23 -21.00
N LEU A 244 -28.00 5.15 -21.18
CA LEU A 244 -27.77 4.22 -22.30
C LEU A 244 -28.09 4.92 -23.61
N THR A 245 -27.09 5.10 -24.47
CA THR A 245 -27.27 5.70 -25.80
C THR A 245 -27.48 4.67 -26.91
N GLY A 246 -27.39 3.36 -26.63
CA GLY A 246 -27.54 2.28 -27.62
C GLY A 246 -28.07 0.95 -27.04
N SER A 247 -28.46 0.03 -27.93
CA SER A 247 -29.11 -1.26 -27.63
C SER A 247 -28.18 -2.47 -27.69
N GLU A 248 -26.85 -2.28 -27.68
CA GLU A 248 -25.84 -3.33 -27.93
C GLU A 248 -24.87 -3.58 -26.76
N GLU A 249 -25.05 -2.94 -25.59
CA GLU A 249 -24.14 -3.13 -24.44
C GLU A 249 -24.23 -4.52 -23.77
N ASP A 250 -25.15 -5.39 -24.20
CA ASP A 250 -25.35 -6.75 -23.66
C ASP A 250 -24.72 -7.87 -24.51
N ASP A 251 -23.98 -7.55 -25.58
CA ASP A 251 -23.48 -8.56 -26.55
C ASP A 251 -22.05 -9.07 -26.27
N SER A 252 -21.44 -8.75 -25.13
CA SER A 252 -20.20 -9.39 -24.68
C SER A 252 -20.42 -10.20 -23.40
N GLU A 253 -20.15 -11.51 -23.50
CA GLU A 253 -19.97 -12.42 -22.37
C GLU A 253 -18.95 -11.87 -21.36
N THR A 254 -19.38 -11.12 -20.34
CA THR A 254 -18.55 -10.85 -19.16
C THR A 254 -19.46 -10.76 -17.93
N GLY A 255 -19.58 -11.88 -17.24
CA GLY A 255 -19.92 -11.93 -15.82
C GLY A 255 -18.68 -12.18 -14.99
#